data_AF-A0ABD1EXK1-F1
#
_entry.id   AF-A0ABD1EXK1-F1
#
_cell.length_a   1.000
_cell.length_b   1.000
_cell.length_c   1.000
_cell.angle_alpha   90.00
_cell.angle_beta   90.00
_cell.angle_gamma   90.00
#
_symmetry.space_group_name_H-M   'P 1'
#
loop_
_entity.id
_entity.type
_entity.pdbx_description
1 polymer ?
#
loop_
_entity_poly.entity_id
_entity_poly.type
_entity_poly.pdbx_seq_one_letter_code
_entity_poly.pdbx_strand_id
1 'polypeptide(L)' 'MEGQENQIKKSTSRADLSSLPTKQYLDQTIVPILMSGLSYLAKERPAEPITALAEYLLKNKALYEPGGAEKSEPIPAEAK' A
#
# COMPACT_ATOMS: atom_id res chain seq x y z
N MET A 1 29.56 -9.30 -22.17
CA MET A 1 29.00 -8.22 -21.33
C MET A 1 27.51 -8.38 -21.43
N GLU A 2 26.90 -9.26 -20.64
CA GLU A 2 25.46 -9.57 -20.73
C GLU A 2 25.02 -10.26 -19.44
N GLY A 3 24.02 -9.69 -18.78
CA GLY A 3 23.48 -10.16 -17.51
C GLY A 3 22.50 -9.15 -16.93
N GLN A 4 21.54 -8.71 -17.73
CA GLN A 4 20.40 -7.95 -17.23
C GLN A 4 19.44 -8.92 -16.55
N GLU A 5 19.65 -9.17 -15.25
CA GLU A 5 18.67 -9.85 -14.41
C GLU A 5 17.53 -8.89 -14.07
N ASN A 6 16.57 -8.91 -15.00
CA ASN A 6 15.14 -8.93 -14.78
C ASN A 6 14.62 -8.25 -13.50
N GLN A 7 14.11 -7.03 -13.69
CA GLN A 7 13.33 -6.27 -12.72
C GLN A 7 12.17 -7.10 -12.16
N ILE A 8 12.31 -7.60 -10.93
CA ILE A 8 11.17 -8.04 -10.11
C ILE A 8 10.49 -6.80 -9.54
N LYS A 9 9.90 -5.96 -10.40
CA LYS A 9 8.81 -5.08 -9.96
C LYS A 9 7.58 -5.97 -9.89
N LYS A 10 7.42 -6.64 -8.75
CA LYS A 10 6.22 -7.39 -8.42
C LYS A 10 5.10 -6.36 -8.30
N SER A 11 4.49 -6.01 -9.43
CA SER A 11 3.18 -5.37 -9.48
C SER A 11 2.21 -6.39 -8.90
N THR A 12 2.08 -6.39 -7.56
CA THR A 12 1.08 -7.19 -6.86
C THR A 12 -0.27 -6.70 -7.36
N SER A 13 -0.86 -7.43 -8.29
CA SER A 13 -2.16 -7.09 -8.85
C SER A 13 -3.17 -7.17 -7.71
N ARG A 14 -4.16 -6.27 -7.64
CA ARG A 14 -5.20 -6.32 -6.59
C ARG A 14 -5.89 -7.69 -6.51
N ALA A 15 -5.93 -8.44 -7.62
CA ALA A 15 -6.44 -9.81 -7.71
C ALA A 15 -5.60 -10.83 -6.93
N ASP A 16 -4.29 -10.61 -6.81
CA ASP A 16 -3.40 -11.46 -6.03
C ASP A 16 -3.60 -11.26 -4.53
N LEU A 17 -4.04 -10.08 -4.08
CA LEU A 17 -4.21 -9.79 -2.65
C LEU A 17 -5.37 -10.58 -2.02
N SER A 18 -6.45 -10.85 -2.77
CA SER A 18 -7.63 -11.56 -2.26
C SER A 18 -7.43 -13.08 -2.07
N SER A 19 -6.42 -13.67 -2.71
CA SER A 19 -6.09 -15.09 -2.56
C SER A 19 -5.00 -15.35 -1.53
N LEU A 20 -4.44 -14.30 -0.93
CA LEU A 20 -3.36 -14.43 0.04
C LEU A 20 -3.85 -14.98 1.38
N PRO A 21 -3.01 -15.77 2.06
CA PRO A 21 -3.20 -16.06 3.47
C PRO A 21 -3.33 -14.77 4.30
N THR A 22 -4.16 -14.78 5.34
CA THR A 22 -4.50 -13.61 6.16
C THR A 22 -3.28 -12.80 6.59
N LYS A 23 -2.23 -13.46 7.08
CA LYS A 23 -1.00 -12.79 7.50
C LYS A 23 -0.37 -11.99 6.36
N GLN A 24 -0.29 -12.59 5.17
CA GLN A 24 0.37 -11.98 4.03
C GLN A 24 -0.46 -10.84 3.42
N TYR A 25 -1.79 -10.94 3.49
CA TYR A 25 -2.68 -9.83 3.15
C TYR A 25 -2.43 -8.63 4.06
N LEU A 26 -2.38 -8.84 5.38
CA LEU A 26 -2.13 -7.77 6.35
C LEU A 26 -0.72 -7.18 6.16
N ASP A 27 0.28 -8.03 5.97
CA ASP A 27 1.69 -7.64 5.75
C ASP A 27 1.87 -6.75 4.50
N GLN A 28 1.08 -6.99 3.44
CA GLN A 28 1.15 -6.22 2.20
C GLN A 28 0.25 -4.99 2.12
N THR A 29 -0.78 -4.90 2.96
CA THR A 29 -1.78 -3.82 2.90
C THR A 29 -1.61 -2.79 4.00
N ILE A 30 -1.64 -3.22 5.27
CA ILE A 30 -1.80 -2.32 6.41
C ILE A 30 -0.66 -2.36 7.41
N VAL A 31 0.11 -3.44 7.48
CA VAL A 31 1.20 -3.58 8.48
C VAL A 31 2.28 -2.51 8.32
N PRO A 32 2.75 -2.13 7.11
CA PRO A 32 3.78 -1.10 6.97
C PRO A 32 3.35 0.26 7.52
N ILE A 33 2.12 0.68 7.22
CA ILE A 33 1.59 1.97 7.70
C ILE A 33 1.29 1.93 9.20
N LEU A 34 0.82 0.80 9.73
CA LEU A 34 0.62 0.62 11.17
C LEU A 34 1.93 0.64 11.95
N MET A 35 2.99 0.00 11.45
CA MET A 35 4.32 0.05 12.08
C MET A 35 4.86 1.48 12.15
N SER A 36 4.67 2.24 11.07
CA SER A 36 5.07 3.65 11.04
C SER A 36 4.23 4.50 12.02
N GLY A 37 2.91 4.30 12.04
CA GLY A 37 2.01 4.99 12.96
C GLY A 37 2.26 4.67 14.43
N LEU A 38 2.55 3.42 14.77
CA LEU A 38 2.91 3.01 16.12
C LEU A 38 4.27 3.61 16.55
N SER A 39 5.22 3.69 15.63
CA SER A 39 6.51 4.36 15.89
C SER A 39 6.33 5.87 16.12
N TYR A 40 5.42 6.51 15.38
CA TYR A 40 5.03 7.90 15.59
C TYR A 40 4.40 8.11 16.97
N LEU A 41 3.41 7.29 17.33
CA LEU A 41 2.76 7.33 18.65
C LEU A 41 3.73 7.12 19.81
N ALA A 42 4.66 6.16 19.67
CA ALA A 42 5.65 5.88 20.70
C ALA A 42 6.58 7.07 20.98
N LYS A 43 6.86 7.89 19.96
CA LYS A 43 7.71 9.07 20.05
C LYS A 43 6.96 10.30 20.56
N GLU A 44 5.82 10.64 19.97
CA GLU A 44 5.11 11.88 20.29
C GLU A 44 4.22 11.77 21.53
N ARG A 45 3.78 10.55 21.87
CA ARG A 45 2.85 10.26 22.98
C ARG A 45 1.71 11.29 23.08
N PRO A 46 0.92 11.46 22.00
CA PRO A 46 -0.19 12.41 21.99
C PRO A 46 -1.23 12.03 23.05
N ALA A 47 -1.96 13.03 23.55
CA ALA A 47 -3.01 12.85 24.57
C ALA A 47 -4.10 11.86 24.13
N GLU A 48 -4.38 11.82 22.82
CA GLU A 48 -5.35 10.92 22.20
C GLU A 48 -4.68 9.99 21.17
N PRO A 49 -4.13 8.84 21.59
CA PRO A 49 -3.35 7.98 20.72
C PRO A 49 -4.16 7.36 19.58
N ILE A 50 -5.44 7.05 19.80
CA ILE A 50 -6.31 6.44 18.77
C ILE A 50 -6.60 7.45 17.67
N THR A 51 -7.02 8.66 18.05
CA THR A 51 -7.31 9.77 17.12
C THR A 51 -6.08 10.11 16.28
N ALA A 52 -4.92 10.25 16.93
CA ALA A 52 -3.65 10.52 16.24
C ALA A 52 -3.26 9.41 15.25
N LEU A 53 -3.47 8.13 15.59
CA LEU A 53 -3.20 7.02 14.68
C LEU A 53 -4.16 7.01 13.49
N ALA A 54 -5.45 7.24 13.71
CA ALA A 54 -6.43 7.31 12.62
C ALA A 54 -6.10 8.43 11.64
N GLU A 55 -5.76 9.61 12.14
CA GLU A 55 -5.29 10.72 11.32
C GLU A 55 -4.01 10.37 10.57
N TYR A 56 -3.05 9.71 11.23
CA TYR A 56 -1.81 9.28 10.62
C TYR A 56 -2.08 8.34 9.44
N LEU A 57 -2.97 7.36 9.62
CA LEU A 57 -3.37 6.43 8.57
C LEU A 57 -4.02 7.18 7.40
N LEU A 58 -4.95 8.11 7.66
CA LEU A 58 -5.66 8.86 6.61
C LEU A 58 -4.74 9.79 5.81
N LYS A 59 -3.77 10.43 6.48
CA LYS A 59 -2.77 11.31 5.87
C LYS A 59 -1.77 10.53 5.01
N ASN A 60 -1.36 9.35 5.47
CA ASN A 60 -0.30 8.58 4.82
C ASN A 60 -0.81 7.49 3.86
N LYS A 61 -2.11 7.17 3.84
CA LYS A 61 -2.68 6.06 3.02
C LYS A 61 -2.21 6.05 1.56
N ALA A 62 -2.02 7.22 0.94
CA ALA A 62 -1.63 7.33 -0.46
C ALA A 62 -0.20 6.83 -0.74
N LEU A 63 0.66 6.86 0.28
CA LEU A 63 2.06 6.40 0.19
C LEU A 63 2.17 4.87 0.34
N TYR A 64 1.16 4.24 0.95
CA TYR A 64 1.18 2.82 1.29
C TYR A 64 0.16 1.99 0.48
N GLU A 65 -0.75 2.61 -0.26
CA GLU A 65 -1.63 1.93 -1.21
C GLU A 65 -0.80 1.37 -2.39
N PRO A 66 -0.74 0.04 -2.59
CA PRO A 66 -0.11 -0.56 -3.75
C PRO A 66 -1.01 -0.32 -4.97
N GLY A 67 -0.74 0.76 -5.73
CA GLY A 67 -1.47 1.07 -6.96
C GLY A 67 -2.03 2.48 -7.08
N GLY A 68 -1.49 3.46 -6.37
CA GLY A 68 -1.85 4.88 -6.52
C GLY A 68 -1.59 5.51 -7.92
N ALA A 69 -1.27 4.72 -8.95
CA ALA A 69 -0.92 5.20 -10.28
C ALA A 69 -1.57 4.42 -11.45
N GLU A 70 -2.71 3.72 -11.26
CA GLU A 70 -3.39 3.03 -12.38
C GLU A 70 -4.92 3.23 -12.42
N LYS A 71 -5.37 4.49 -12.33
CA LYS A 71 -6.73 4.83 -12.77
C LYS A 71 -6.75 6.05 -13.69
N SER A 72 -6.09 5.92 -14.83
CA SER A 72 -6.43 6.68 -16.03
C SER A 72 -5.86 5.97 -17.26
N GLU A 73 -6.57 4.95 -17.76
CA GLU A 73 -6.34 4.47 -19.12
C GLU A 73 -7.65 4.60 -19.92
N PRO A 74 -7.60 5.17 -21.15
CA PRO A 74 -8.77 5.57 -21.90
C PRO A 74 -9.48 4.34 -22.47
N ILE A 75 -10.81 4.40 -22.50
CA ILE A 75 -11.67 3.41 -23.14
C ILE A 75 -11.39 3.47 -24.66
N PRO A 76 -10.84 2.42 -25.30
CA PRO A 76 -10.89 2.34 -26.76
C PRO A 76 -12.32 1.91 -27.12
N ALA A 77 -13.15 2.87 -27.48
CA ALA A 77 -14.47 2.60 -28.05
C ALA A 77 -14.30 1.99 -29.45
N GLU A 78 -14.30 0.66 -29.48
CA GLU A 78 -15.02 -0.21 -30.41
C GLU A 78 -15.11 0.25 -31.88
N ALA A 79 -14.29 -0.38 -32.73
CA ALA A 79 -14.55 -0.51 -34.15
C ALA A 79 -15.45 -1.74 -34.38
N LYS A 80 -16.69 -1.51 -34.83
CA LYS A 80 -17.38 -2.42 -35.74
C LYS A 80 -18.43 -1.68 -36.56
#